data_AF-A0A671TYW7-F1
#
_entry.id   AF-A0A671TYW7-F1
#
_cell.length_a   1.000
_cell.length_b   1.000
_cell.length_c   1.000
_cell.angle_alpha   90.00
_cell.angle_beta   90.00
_cell.angle_gamma   90.00
#
_symmetry.space_group_name_H-M   'P 1'
#
loop_
_entity.id
_entity.type
_entity.pdbx_description
1 polymer ?
#
loop_
_entity_poly.entity_id
_entity_poly.type
_entity_poly.pdbx_seq_one_letter_code
_entity_poly.pdbx_strand_id
1 'polypeptide(L)'
;MSETLYDSFEKMGKKQNKEQVPPAAEPENKKPSSSKPSKKTPSSSTVTSPAHKSLEEAFKALDVGDLKEQLAHSQTLFPENPSVWLKDLAGYLNLHLTAPEAEPTLSSYAHDYPYCLTGKELKGVIKGLIARCGDILPDLFDHCVYTMLRELDRQSGEPLHGYRVCIQAILQDKPRIATQNLSEYLELLRSVQNRPVKCLTIMWALGQAGFFDLSQGLRVWLGIMLPVLGVKSLSSYAIAYLERLLLLHANLTKGFGIMGPKEFFPLLDFAFMPKNALSPSLQEQLRRLYPRLKVLAFGAKPESTLHTYLPSFLSRATPHCPDDMKREPFVY
;
A
#
# COMPACT_ATOMS: atom_id res chain seq x y z
N MET A 1 28.97 35.18 30.08
CA MET A 1 27.52 35.36 29.86
C MET A 1 27.39 35.97 28.47
N SER A 2 27.53 35.22 27.38
CA SER A 2 26.63 34.20 26.81
C SER A 2 25.39 34.82 26.18
N GLU A 3 25.56 35.45 25.01
CA GLU A 3 24.44 35.81 24.12
C GLU A 3 23.90 34.53 23.47
N THR A 4 22.61 34.27 23.62
CA THR A 4 21.94 33.08 23.09
C THR A 4 21.35 33.34 21.71
N LEU A 5 21.37 32.31 20.86
CA LEU A 5 20.92 32.20 19.46
C LEU A 5 19.48 32.69 19.13
N TYR A 6 18.75 33.22 20.10
CA TYR A 6 17.36 33.68 19.94
C TYR A 6 17.26 35.12 19.38
N ASP A 7 18.25 35.99 19.59
CA ASP A 7 18.18 37.40 19.17
C ASP A 7 18.56 37.67 17.70
N SER A 8 19.06 36.67 16.98
CA SER A 8 19.51 36.84 15.58
C SER A 8 18.45 36.54 14.53
N PHE A 9 17.28 36.00 14.89
CA PHE A 9 16.22 35.64 13.91
C PHE A 9 15.10 36.67 13.77
N GLU A 10 14.93 37.63 14.68
CA GLU A 10 13.83 38.61 14.63
C GLU A 10 14.12 39.86 13.75
N LYS A 11 15.36 40.07 13.29
CA LYS A 11 15.74 41.30 12.56
C LYS A 11 15.73 41.21 11.03
N MET A 12 15.29 40.11 10.43
CA MET A 12 15.33 39.94 8.96
C MET A 12 13.96 39.86 8.28
N GLY A 13 12.88 40.21 8.99
CA GLY A 13 11.53 40.34 8.42
C GLY A 13 10.94 41.71 8.72
N LYS A 14 11.07 42.65 7.76
CA LYS A 14 10.18 43.81 7.48
C LYS A 14 10.95 44.94 6.78
N LYS A 15 10.89 45.00 5.44
CA LYS A 15 10.86 46.30 4.73
C LYS A 15 9.74 46.27 3.70
N GLN A 16 8.82 47.20 3.93
CA GLN A 16 7.63 47.53 3.15
C GLN A 16 8.02 48.18 1.82
N ASN A 17 7.14 48.08 0.82
CA ASN A 17 6.93 49.19 -0.11
C ASN A 17 5.42 49.31 -0.45
N LYS A 18 4.86 50.49 -0.18
CA LYS A 18 3.49 50.96 -0.50
C LYS A 18 3.49 51.47 -1.95
N GLU A 19 2.58 51.01 -2.81
CA GLU A 19 1.28 51.63 -3.15
C GLU A 19 1.39 52.80 -4.15
N GLN A 20 0.96 52.58 -5.41
CA GLN A 20 0.18 53.52 -6.25
C GLN A 20 -0.15 52.93 -7.65
N VAL A 21 -1.38 53.16 -8.12
CA VAL A 21 -2.04 52.75 -9.38
C VAL A 21 -3.05 53.88 -9.72
N PRO A 22 -3.57 54.13 -10.95
CA PRO A 22 -3.08 54.15 -12.36
C PRO A 22 -3.46 55.50 -13.09
N PRO A 23 -3.50 55.66 -14.45
CA PRO A 23 -4.58 55.12 -15.34
C PRO A 23 -4.19 54.71 -16.80
N ALA A 24 -5.20 54.18 -17.52
CA ALA A 24 -5.27 53.45 -18.82
C ALA A 24 -5.05 54.31 -20.12
N ALA A 25 -5.05 53.86 -21.40
CA ALA A 25 -5.55 52.67 -22.13
C ALA A 25 -4.93 52.53 -23.56
N GLU A 26 -4.89 51.28 -24.08
CA GLU A 26 -5.13 50.78 -25.48
C GLU A 26 -4.22 51.17 -26.71
N PRO A 27 -4.29 50.48 -27.90
CA PRO A 27 -3.47 49.31 -28.27
C PRO A 27 -2.72 49.48 -29.62
N GLU A 28 -1.70 48.64 -29.97
CA GLU A 28 -1.42 48.17 -31.36
C GLU A 28 -0.09 47.39 -31.57
N ASN A 29 -0.23 46.25 -32.26
CA ASN A 29 0.57 45.69 -33.37
C ASN A 29 2.10 45.34 -33.33
N LYS A 30 2.34 44.13 -33.89
CA LYS A 30 3.50 43.61 -34.68
C LYS A 30 4.72 42.94 -33.98
N LYS A 31 4.82 41.63 -34.25
CA LYS A 31 6.00 40.72 -34.32
C LYS A 31 7.25 41.34 -35.04
N PRO A 32 8.40 40.64 -35.14
CA PRO A 32 9.08 39.65 -34.27
C PRO A 32 10.59 39.95 -34.11
N SER A 33 11.32 39.33 -33.17
CA SER A 33 12.77 39.11 -33.37
C SER A 33 13.33 37.92 -32.59
N SER A 34 14.18 37.20 -33.31
CA SER A 34 14.91 35.98 -32.98
C SER A 34 16.00 36.19 -31.92
N SER A 35 16.14 35.28 -30.96
CA SER A 35 17.40 35.07 -30.24
C SER A 35 17.69 33.58 -30.03
N LYS A 36 18.99 33.26 -30.17
CA LYS A 36 19.63 31.95 -30.33
C LYS A 36 19.39 30.99 -29.15
N PRO A 37 19.36 29.66 -29.38
CA PRO A 37 19.45 28.69 -28.30
C PRO A 37 20.92 28.49 -27.84
N SER A 38 21.13 28.68 -26.54
CA SER A 38 22.37 28.41 -25.83
C SER A 38 22.64 26.91 -25.75
N LYS A 39 23.80 26.46 -26.23
CA LYS A 39 24.30 25.08 -26.06
C LYS A 39 24.50 24.77 -24.57
N LYS A 40 23.79 23.76 -24.05
CA LYS A 40 24.16 23.05 -22.81
C LYS A 40 25.02 21.84 -23.17
N THR A 41 26.14 21.71 -22.46
CA THR A 41 27.07 20.58 -22.44
C THR A 41 26.39 19.31 -21.92
N PRO A 42 26.75 18.10 -22.41
CA PRO A 42 26.13 16.86 -21.97
C PRO A 42 26.76 16.36 -20.66
N SER A 43 25.95 16.29 -19.61
CA SER A 43 26.25 15.50 -18.41
C SER A 43 26.11 14.01 -18.71
N SER A 44 27.03 13.20 -18.18
CA SER A 44 27.13 11.76 -18.40
C SER A 44 25.80 11.04 -18.26
N SER A 45 25.37 10.39 -19.33
CA SER A 45 24.21 9.52 -19.37
C SER A 45 24.50 8.21 -18.64
N THR A 46 23.91 8.03 -17.46
CA THR A 46 23.47 6.70 -17.03
C THR A 46 22.51 6.19 -18.11
N VAL A 47 22.79 5.02 -18.67
CA VAL A 47 21.97 4.39 -19.70
C VAL A 47 20.66 3.95 -19.04
N THR A 48 19.67 4.84 -18.97
CA THR A 48 18.29 4.46 -18.69
C THR A 48 17.79 3.66 -19.88
N SER A 49 17.53 2.37 -19.66
CA SER A 49 16.76 1.53 -20.57
C SER A 49 15.47 2.26 -20.98
N PRO A 50 15.10 2.26 -22.27
CA PRO A 50 13.90 2.96 -22.71
C PRO A 50 12.67 2.34 -22.03
N ALA A 51 11.90 3.16 -21.31
CA ALA A 51 10.68 2.72 -20.66
C ALA A 51 9.71 2.10 -21.70
N HIS A 52 9.18 0.92 -21.39
CA HIS A 52 8.16 0.25 -22.20
C HIS A 52 6.83 1.01 -22.10
N LYS A 53 5.96 0.86 -23.11
CA LYS A 53 4.66 1.57 -23.11
C LYS A 53 3.68 0.96 -22.11
N SER A 54 3.79 -0.34 -21.86
CA SER A 54 3.00 -1.06 -20.87
C SER A 54 3.85 -2.09 -20.14
N LEU A 55 3.37 -2.54 -18.99
CA LEU A 55 4.07 -3.56 -18.20
C LEU A 55 4.08 -4.91 -18.91
N GLU A 56 3.02 -5.24 -19.65
CA GLU A 56 2.94 -6.45 -20.49
C GLU A 56 4.02 -6.48 -21.57
N GLU A 57 4.32 -5.34 -22.20
CA GLU A 57 5.44 -5.23 -23.15
C GLU A 57 6.79 -5.47 -22.45
N ALA A 58 6.97 -4.91 -21.25
CA ALA A 58 8.19 -5.11 -20.46
C ALA A 58 8.39 -6.60 -20.09
N PHE A 59 7.33 -7.30 -19.68
CA PHE A 59 7.41 -8.74 -19.41
C PHE A 59 7.71 -9.57 -20.65
N LYS A 60 7.22 -9.19 -21.83
CA LYS A 60 7.53 -9.87 -23.09
C LYS A 60 8.96 -9.65 -23.55
N ALA A 61 9.53 -8.48 -23.25
CA ALA A 61 10.90 -8.11 -23.61
C ALA A 61 11.95 -8.59 -22.59
N LEU A 62 11.52 -9.06 -21.42
CA LEU A 62 12.41 -9.52 -20.36
C LEU A 62 13.21 -10.75 -20.80
N ASP A 63 14.53 -10.65 -20.79
CA ASP A 63 15.42 -11.76 -21.06
C ASP A 63 15.59 -12.64 -19.82
N VAL A 64 14.89 -13.76 -19.79
CA VAL A 64 14.98 -14.73 -18.67
C VAL A 64 16.30 -15.50 -18.70
N GLY A 65 16.98 -15.57 -19.85
CA GLY A 65 18.31 -16.17 -19.99
C GLY A 65 19.37 -15.34 -19.27
N ASP A 66 19.41 -14.04 -19.57
CA ASP A 66 20.31 -13.09 -18.89
C ASP A 66 20.05 -13.05 -17.38
N LEU A 67 18.78 -13.03 -16.94
CA LEU A 67 18.45 -13.15 -15.51
C LEU A 67 19.07 -14.40 -14.86
N LYS A 68 19.00 -15.57 -15.52
CA LYS A 68 19.59 -16.81 -14.98
C LYS A 68 21.10 -16.72 -14.90
N GLU A 69 21.76 -16.13 -15.91
CA GLU A 69 23.21 -15.93 -15.92
C GLU A 69 23.65 -15.00 -14.79
N GLN A 70 22.95 -13.87 -14.60
CA GLN A 70 23.22 -12.94 -13.50
C GLN A 70 23.04 -13.63 -12.13
N LEU A 71 21.96 -14.38 -11.94
CA LEU A 71 21.73 -15.11 -10.69
C LEU A 71 22.77 -16.20 -10.44
N ALA A 72 23.19 -16.93 -11.48
CA ALA A 72 24.24 -17.94 -11.37
C ALA A 72 25.60 -17.30 -11.02
N HIS A 73 25.88 -16.12 -11.58
CA HIS A 73 27.07 -15.35 -11.24
C HIS A 73 27.06 -14.92 -9.77
N SER A 74 25.95 -14.33 -9.28
CA SER A 74 25.80 -13.94 -7.88
C SER A 74 25.90 -15.14 -6.91
N GLN A 75 25.35 -16.30 -7.29
CA GLN A 75 25.48 -17.54 -6.53
C GLN A 75 26.92 -18.06 -6.48
N THR A 76 27.70 -17.87 -7.55
CA THR A 76 29.10 -18.27 -7.60
C THR A 76 29.98 -17.35 -6.75
N LEU A 77 29.73 -16.03 -6.79
CA LEU A 77 30.48 -15.05 -6.01
C LEU A 77 30.11 -15.04 -4.53
N PHE A 78 28.85 -15.33 -4.21
CA PHE A 78 28.32 -15.24 -2.84
C PHE A 78 27.53 -16.52 -2.46
N PRO A 79 28.17 -17.70 -2.42
CA PRO A 79 27.50 -19.00 -2.24
C PRO A 79 26.76 -19.16 -0.90
N GLU A 80 27.18 -18.44 0.13
CA GLU A 80 26.60 -18.52 1.48
C GLU A 80 25.73 -17.28 1.82
N ASN A 81 25.38 -16.46 0.83
CA ASN A 81 24.62 -15.23 1.07
C ASN A 81 23.33 -15.15 0.23
N PRO A 82 22.28 -15.90 0.63
CA PRO A 82 21.00 -15.89 -0.07
C PRO A 82 20.32 -14.52 -0.13
N SER A 83 20.67 -13.59 0.78
CA SER A 83 20.17 -12.21 0.75
C SER A 83 20.60 -11.48 -0.52
N VAL A 84 21.84 -11.71 -0.98
CA VAL A 84 22.37 -11.08 -2.20
C VAL A 84 21.59 -11.56 -3.42
N TRP A 85 21.38 -12.88 -3.57
CA TRP A 85 20.68 -13.43 -4.74
C TRP A 85 19.25 -12.92 -4.87
N LEU A 86 18.56 -12.80 -3.74
CA LEU A 86 17.20 -12.29 -3.69
C LEU A 86 17.12 -10.79 -4.00
N LYS A 87 18.09 -10.00 -3.52
CA LYS A 87 18.19 -8.57 -3.85
C LYS A 87 18.55 -8.35 -5.31
N ASP A 88 19.42 -9.18 -5.87
CA ASP A 88 19.78 -9.14 -7.29
C ASP A 88 18.58 -9.50 -8.18
N LEU A 89 17.79 -10.51 -7.78
CA LEU A 89 16.52 -10.82 -8.45
C LEU A 89 15.58 -9.60 -8.45
N ALA A 90 15.36 -9.00 -7.27
CA ALA A 90 14.47 -7.85 -7.14
C ALA A 90 14.96 -6.64 -7.94
N GLY A 91 16.26 -6.36 -7.88
CA GLY A 91 16.92 -5.26 -8.61
C GLY A 91 16.86 -5.47 -10.12
N TYR A 92 17.15 -6.68 -10.60
CA TYR A 92 17.05 -7.03 -12.02
C TYR A 92 15.62 -6.83 -12.53
N LEU A 93 14.64 -7.42 -11.84
CA LEU A 93 13.24 -7.25 -12.23
C LEU A 93 12.84 -5.78 -12.22
N ASN A 94 13.29 -4.99 -11.25
CA ASN A 94 12.91 -3.57 -11.19
C ASN A 94 13.53 -2.74 -12.33
N LEU A 95 14.78 -3.05 -12.70
CA LEU A 95 15.47 -2.39 -13.81
C LEU A 95 14.81 -2.68 -15.16
N HIS A 96 14.42 -3.94 -15.38
CA HIS A 96 13.91 -4.38 -16.68
C HIS A 96 12.38 -4.25 -16.81
N LEU A 97 11.63 -4.28 -15.72
CA LEU A 97 10.18 -4.04 -15.73
C LEU A 97 9.86 -2.54 -15.64
N THR A 98 10.47 -1.74 -16.51
CA THR A 98 10.26 -0.29 -16.54
C THR A 98 9.08 0.06 -17.46
N ALA A 99 7.94 0.42 -16.87
CA ALA A 99 6.73 0.90 -17.56
C ALA A 99 5.99 1.92 -16.69
N PRO A 100 5.20 2.85 -17.25
CA PRO A 100 4.44 3.83 -16.49
C PRO A 100 3.66 3.20 -15.32
N GLU A 101 3.75 3.80 -14.13
CA GLU A 101 3.01 3.33 -12.97
C GLU A 101 1.52 3.61 -13.21
N ALA A 102 0.75 2.56 -13.55
CA ALA A 102 -0.70 2.64 -13.42
C ALA A 102 -1.01 2.65 -11.92
N GLU A 103 -1.77 3.64 -11.42
CA GLU A 103 -2.19 3.62 -10.03
C GLU A 103 -2.87 2.27 -9.74
N PRO A 104 -2.29 1.42 -8.88
CA PRO A 104 -2.88 0.14 -8.56
C PRO A 104 -4.00 0.38 -7.56
N THR A 105 -5.07 1.05 -8.01
CA THR A 105 -6.34 0.95 -7.33
C THR A 105 -6.77 -0.51 -7.42
N LEU A 106 -7.16 -1.09 -6.28
CA LEU A 106 -7.49 -2.51 -6.15
C LEU A 106 -8.54 -3.00 -7.17
N SER A 107 -9.32 -2.10 -7.77
CA SER A 107 -10.35 -2.38 -8.76
C SER A 107 -9.85 -2.49 -10.21
N SER A 108 -8.69 -1.93 -10.55
CA SER A 108 -8.28 -1.79 -11.96
C SER A 108 -7.60 -3.05 -12.52
N TYR A 109 -7.10 -3.93 -11.64
CA TYR A 109 -6.36 -5.12 -12.04
C TYR A 109 -6.72 -6.34 -11.19
N ALA A 110 -6.41 -7.54 -11.70
CA ALA A 110 -6.49 -8.80 -10.96
C ALA A 110 -5.64 -8.77 -9.68
N HIS A 111 -5.95 -9.62 -8.70
CA HIS A 111 -5.36 -9.54 -7.36
C HIS A 111 -3.90 -9.98 -7.35
N ASP A 112 -3.53 -10.79 -8.33
CA ASP A 112 -2.22 -11.31 -8.60
C ASP A 112 -1.43 -10.47 -9.63
N TYR A 113 -1.94 -9.31 -10.06
CA TYR A 113 -1.18 -8.37 -10.90
C TYR A 113 -0.18 -7.57 -10.05
N PRO A 114 1.07 -7.34 -10.52
CA PRO A 114 1.61 -7.71 -11.83
C PRO A 114 2.17 -9.14 -11.94
N TYR A 115 2.26 -9.90 -10.84
CA TYR A 115 2.88 -11.23 -10.86
C TYR A 115 2.22 -12.22 -11.84
N CYS A 116 0.93 -12.05 -12.15
CA CYS A 116 0.21 -12.86 -13.15
C CYS A 116 0.75 -12.71 -14.57
N LEU A 117 1.48 -11.63 -14.87
CA LEU A 117 2.16 -11.43 -16.15
C LEU A 117 3.43 -12.28 -16.28
N THR A 118 3.91 -12.90 -15.20
CA THR A 118 5.09 -13.76 -15.25
C THR A 118 4.83 -15.01 -16.09
N GLY A 119 5.62 -15.19 -17.15
CA GLY A 119 5.63 -16.43 -17.92
C GLY A 119 6.04 -17.63 -17.07
N LYS A 120 5.68 -18.84 -17.52
CA LYS A 120 5.94 -20.11 -16.79
C LYS A 120 7.42 -20.27 -16.42
N GLU A 121 8.32 -19.87 -17.31
CA GLU A 121 9.76 -19.95 -17.11
C GLU A 121 10.24 -19.03 -15.98
N LEU A 122 9.94 -17.73 -16.07
CA LEU A 122 10.28 -16.75 -15.04
C LEU A 122 9.68 -17.14 -13.68
N LYS A 123 8.43 -17.59 -13.66
CA LYS A 123 7.77 -18.08 -12.45
C LYS A 123 8.52 -19.25 -11.83
N GLY A 124 9.06 -20.15 -12.66
CA GLY A 124 9.90 -21.26 -12.23
C GLY A 124 11.22 -20.78 -11.60
N VAL A 125 11.89 -19.80 -12.20
CA VAL A 125 13.12 -19.20 -11.67
C VAL A 125 12.87 -18.57 -10.29
N ILE A 126 11.87 -17.70 -10.20
CA ILE A 126 11.50 -17.01 -8.96
C ILE A 126 11.15 -18.01 -7.84
N LYS A 127 10.26 -18.97 -8.13
CA LYS A 127 9.86 -19.99 -7.15
C LYS A 127 11.03 -20.87 -6.72
N GLY A 128 11.87 -21.28 -7.66
CA GLY A 128 13.05 -22.07 -7.38
C GLY A 128 14.02 -21.36 -6.43
N LEU A 129 14.21 -20.05 -6.61
CA LEU A 129 15.07 -19.26 -5.73
C LEU A 129 14.44 -19.05 -4.34
N ILE A 130 13.16 -18.66 -4.27
CA ILE A 130 12.42 -18.46 -3.01
C ILE A 130 12.41 -19.72 -2.15
N ALA A 131 12.20 -20.90 -2.77
CA ALA A 131 12.16 -22.17 -2.06
C ALA A 131 13.48 -22.51 -1.34
N ARG A 132 14.63 -22.07 -1.89
CA ARG A 132 15.96 -22.28 -1.30
C ARG A 132 16.34 -21.27 -0.24
N CYS A 133 15.68 -20.10 -0.23
CA CYS A 133 16.07 -18.97 0.62
C CYS A 133 15.13 -18.79 1.82
N GLY A 134 14.53 -19.88 2.30
CA GLY A 134 13.33 -19.85 3.14
C GLY A 134 13.38 -18.97 4.37
N ASP A 135 14.52 -18.94 5.08
CA ASP A 135 14.68 -18.27 6.38
C ASP A 135 14.89 -16.75 6.24
N ILE A 136 15.38 -16.28 5.09
CA ILE A 136 15.68 -14.86 4.84
C ILE A 136 14.59 -14.15 4.02
N LEU A 137 13.49 -14.84 3.70
CA LEU A 137 12.35 -14.25 2.99
C LEU A 137 11.69 -13.08 3.73
N PRO A 138 11.57 -13.07 5.08
CA PRO A 138 11.11 -11.89 5.80
C PRO A 138 12.00 -10.68 5.54
N ASP A 139 13.33 -10.85 5.55
CA ASP A 139 14.26 -9.75 5.27
C ASP A 139 14.15 -9.24 3.83
N LEU A 140 13.90 -10.13 2.86
CA LEU A 140 13.62 -9.71 1.48
C LEU A 140 12.31 -8.92 1.40
N PHE A 141 11.26 -9.39 2.08
CA PHE A 141 9.97 -8.71 2.10
C PHE A 141 10.12 -7.29 2.64
N ASP A 142 10.77 -7.15 3.80
CA ASP A 142 11.07 -5.85 4.41
C ASP A 142 11.92 -5.00 3.47
N HIS A 143 12.98 -5.57 2.89
CA HIS A 143 13.83 -4.87 1.93
C HIS A 143 13.02 -4.31 0.75
N CYS A 144 12.10 -5.09 0.19
CA CYS A 144 11.24 -4.65 -0.91
C CYS A 144 10.34 -3.48 -0.46
N VAL A 145 9.69 -3.58 0.69
CA VAL A 145 8.80 -2.52 1.19
C VAL A 145 9.59 -1.23 1.48
N TYR A 146 10.66 -1.31 2.27
CA TYR A 146 11.47 -0.14 2.61
C TYR A 146 12.12 0.50 1.40
N THR A 147 12.57 -0.31 0.42
CA THR A 147 13.13 0.22 -0.82
C THR A 147 12.06 0.95 -1.62
N MET A 148 10.88 0.36 -1.83
CA MET A 148 9.76 1.06 -2.49
C MET A 148 9.45 2.40 -1.81
N LEU A 149 9.39 2.43 -0.47
CA LEU A 149 9.13 3.66 0.29
C LEU A 149 10.23 4.72 0.15
N ARG A 150 11.49 4.31 0.02
CA ARG A 150 12.63 5.20 -0.22
C ARG A 150 12.62 5.74 -1.65
N GLU A 151 12.36 4.90 -2.63
CA GLU A 151 12.33 5.28 -4.04
C GLU A 151 11.17 6.26 -4.34
N LEU A 152 10.04 6.16 -3.62
CA LEU A 152 8.94 7.14 -3.72
C LEU A 152 9.32 8.58 -3.33
N ASP A 153 10.43 8.79 -2.62
CA ASP A 153 10.93 10.15 -2.34
C ASP A 153 11.81 10.71 -3.47
N ARG A 154 12.22 9.87 -4.43
CA ARG A 154 13.09 10.29 -5.52
C ARG A 154 12.26 10.95 -6.62
N GLN A 155 12.80 12.04 -7.15
CA GLN A 155 12.14 12.81 -8.21
C GLN A 155 12.10 12.08 -9.56
N SER A 156 12.86 11.00 -9.73
CA SER A 156 12.92 10.23 -10.98
C SER A 156 11.62 9.51 -11.33
N GLY A 157 10.76 9.25 -10.33
CA GLY A 157 9.49 8.56 -10.56
C GLY A 157 9.66 7.15 -11.15
N GLU A 158 10.78 6.50 -10.85
CA GLU A 158 11.09 5.17 -11.39
C GLU A 158 10.02 4.15 -10.96
N PRO A 159 9.53 3.31 -11.89
CA PRO A 159 8.55 2.28 -11.58
C PRO A 159 9.07 1.28 -10.54
N LEU A 160 8.17 0.72 -9.75
CA LEU A 160 8.51 -0.19 -8.63
C LEU A 160 8.06 -1.65 -8.88
N HIS A 161 7.85 -2.01 -10.14
CA HIS A 161 7.22 -3.27 -10.54
C HIS A 161 7.99 -4.51 -10.11
N GLY A 162 9.33 -4.47 -10.10
CA GLY A 162 10.15 -5.61 -9.69
C GLY A 162 9.96 -5.98 -8.23
N TYR A 163 9.91 -4.97 -7.34
CA TYR A 163 9.65 -5.19 -5.92
C TYR A 163 8.22 -5.70 -5.69
N ARG A 164 7.24 -5.19 -6.44
CA ARG A 164 5.85 -5.68 -6.40
C ARG A 164 5.75 -7.16 -6.77
N VAL A 165 6.43 -7.58 -7.84
CA VAL A 165 6.53 -8.98 -8.26
C VAL A 165 7.13 -9.86 -7.15
N CYS A 166 8.22 -9.42 -6.52
CA CYS A 166 8.86 -10.17 -5.45
C CYS A 166 7.94 -10.33 -4.24
N ILE A 167 7.28 -9.25 -3.80
CA ILE A 167 6.32 -9.29 -2.69
C ILE A 167 5.19 -10.30 -2.97
N GLN A 168 4.58 -10.25 -4.16
CA GLN A 168 3.51 -11.17 -4.52
C GLN A 168 3.99 -12.63 -4.61
N ALA A 169 5.18 -12.86 -5.16
CA ALA A 169 5.76 -14.20 -5.24
C ALA A 169 6.02 -14.81 -3.86
N ILE A 170 6.53 -14.02 -2.91
CA ILE A 170 6.75 -14.46 -1.52
C ILE A 170 5.42 -14.77 -0.84
N LEU A 171 4.48 -13.82 -0.88
CA LEU A 171 3.24 -13.92 -0.11
C LEU A 171 2.22 -14.89 -0.71
N GLN A 172 2.38 -15.27 -1.98
CA GLN A 172 1.62 -16.38 -2.57
C GLN A 172 1.93 -17.73 -1.87
N ASP A 173 3.17 -17.95 -1.44
CA ASP A 173 3.58 -19.21 -0.80
C ASP A 173 3.63 -19.09 0.74
N LYS A 174 4.10 -17.95 1.25
CA LYS A 174 4.30 -17.71 2.68
C LYS A 174 3.56 -16.44 3.16
N PRO A 175 2.21 -16.41 3.14
CA PRO A 175 1.43 -15.23 3.49
C PRO A 175 1.63 -14.76 4.95
N ARG A 176 2.06 -15.65 5.85
CA ARG A 176 2.34 -15.31 7.26
C ARG A 176 3.48 -14.29 7.42
N ILE A 177 4.39 -14.15 6.45
CA ILE A 177 5.48 -13.18 6.53
C ILE A 177 4.94 -11.75 6.72
N ALA A 178 3.86 -11.39 6.01
CA ALA A 178 3.25 -10.08 6.12
C ALA A 178 2.66 -9.78 7.52
N THR A 179 2.44 -10.78 8.37
CA THR A 179 1.79 -10.61 9.67
C THR A 179 2.70 -10.84 10.87
N GLN A 180 3.98 -11.16 10.65
CA GLN A 180 4.95 -11.40 11.73
C GLN A 180 5.20 -10.13 12.56
N ASN A 181 5.34 -8.97 11.90
CA ASN A 181 5.73 -7.69 12.53
C ASN A 181 4.69 -6.57 12.29
N LEU A 182 3.39 -6.86 12.40
CA LEU A 182 2.33 -5.86 12.11
C LEU A 182 2.43 -4.58 12.94
N SER A 183 2.89 -4.66 14.18
CA SER A 183 3.07 -3.48 15.04
C SER A 183 4.10 -2.52 14.48
N GLU A 184 5.24 -3.02 14.01
CA GLU A 184 6.31 -2.21 13.40
C GLU A 184 5.82 -1.56 12.10
N TYR A 185 5.08 -2.30 11.29
CA TYR A 185 4.48 -1.77 10.07
C TYR A 185 3.40 -0.72 10.34
N LEU A 186 2.63 -0.85 11.42
CA LEU A 186 1.66 0.15 11.84
C LEU A 186 2.36 1.44 12.31
N GLU A 187 3.47 1.31 13.05
CA GLU A 187 4.31 2.45 13.46
C GLU A 187 4.92 3.15 12.24
N LEU A 188 5.46 2.38 11.29
CA LEU A 188 5.96 2.89 10.02
C LEU A 188 4.86 3.65 9.26
N LEU A 189 3.66 3.06 9.13
CA LEU A 189 2.52 3.71 8.47
C LEU A 189 2.16 5.04 9.15
N ARG A 190 2.11 5.07 10.49
CA ARG A 190 1.84 6.29 11.27
C ARG A 190 2.92 7.36 11.05
N SER A 191 4.19 6.98 10.96
CA SER A 191 5.31 7.91 10.69
C SER A 191 5.20 8.61 9.33
N VAL A 192 4.52 8.00 8.36
CA VAL A 192 4.34 8.54 6.99
C VAL A 192 2.88 8.88 6.68
N GLN A 193 2.03 9.04 7.69
CA GLN A 193 0.57 9.23 7.53
C GLN A 193 0.20 10.47 6.68
N ASN A 194 1.05 11.50 6.70
CA ASN A 194 0.91 12.70 5.88
C ASN A 194 1.32 12.51 4.40
N ARG A 195 1.82 11.33 4.02
CA ARG A 195 2.17 10.95 2.65
C ARG A 195 1.30 9.78 2.18
N PRO A 196 0.10 10.05 1.61
CA PRO A 196 -0.86 9.00 1.28
C PRO A 196 -0.31 7.88 0.40
N VAL A 197 0.50 8.20 -0.62
CA VAL A 197 1.09 7.20 -1.54
C VAL A 197 1.96 6.19 -0.80
N LYS A 198 2.74 6.64 0.19
CA LYS A 198 3.55 5.75 1.04
C LYS A 198 2.69 4.84 1.90
N CYS A 199 1.65 5.39 2.53
CA CYS A 199 0.69 4.60 3.30
C CYS A 199 0.01 3.53 2.44
N LEU A 200 -0.46 3.91 1.24
CA LEU A 200 -1.08 2.99 0.29
C LEU A 200 -0.10 1.90 -0.15
N THR A 201 1.19 2.22 -0.29
CA THR A 201 2.24 1.23 -0.61
C THR A 201 2.40 0.20 0.51
N ILE A 202 2.43 0.63 1.79
CA ILE A 202 2.49 -0.27 2.94
C ILE A 202 1.23 -1.15 3.00
N MET A 203 0.04 -0.53 2.90
CA MET A 203 -1.24 -1.24 2.91
C MET A 203 -1.33 -2.26 1.76
N TRP A 204 -0.84 -1.91 0.58
CA TRP A 204 -0.80 -2.80 -0.58
C TRP A 204 0.16 -3.97 -0.40
N ALA A 205 1.36 -3.73 0.10
CA ALA A 205 2.38 -4.76 0.29
C ALA A 205 1.91 -5.82 1.29
N LEU A 206 1.44 -5.37 2.46
CA LEU A 206 0.92 -6.27 3.50
C LEU A 206 -0.37 -6.96 3.05
N GLY A 207 -1.23 -6.24 2.32
CA GLY A 207 -2.51 -6.75 1.84
C GLY A 207 -2.38 -7.95 0.90
N GLN A 208 -1.24 -8.13 0.21
CA GLN A 208 -1.07 -9.27 -0.72
C GLN A 208 -1.27 -10.63 -0.03
N ALA A 209 -0.94 -10.75 1.26
CA ALA A 209 -1.14 -11.98 2.02
C ALA A 209 -2.62 -12.42 2.07
N GLY A 210 -3.53 -11.45 2.10
CA GLY A 210 -4.97 -11.72 2.15
C GLY A 210 -5.53 -12.38 0.91
N PHE A 211 -4.89 -12.24 -0.25
CA PHE A 211 -5.38 -12.87 -1.47
C PHE A 211 -5.11 -14.38 -1.53
N PHE A 212 -4.23 -14.89 -0.69
CA PHE A 212 -3.91 -16.32 -0.62
C PHE A 212 -4.34 -16.97 0.71
N ASP A 213 -4.49 -16.17 1.77
CA ASP A 213 -4.92 -16.65 3.09
C ASP A 213 -5.85 -15.63 3.78
N LEU A 214 -7.13 -16.00 3.93
CA LEU A 214 -8.14 -15.16 4.59
C LEU A 214 -7.72 -14.74 5.99
N SER A 215 -7.11 -15.65 6.77
CA SER A 215 -6.72 -15.37 8.15
C SER A 215 -5.65 -14.27 8.20
N GLN A 216 -4.65 -14.35 7.33
CA GLN A 216 -3.63 -13.31 7.23
C GLN A 216 -4.21 -12.00 6.70
N GLY A 217 -5.10 -12.07 5.70
CA GLY A 217 -5.77 -10.89 5.17
C GLY A 217 -6.58 -10.12 6.21
N LEU A 218 -7.31 -10.84 7.08
CA LEU A 218 -8.05 -10.24 8.18
C LEU A 218 -7.12 -9.63 9.24
N ARG A 219 -6.01 -10.30 9.58
CA ARG A 219 -5.01 -9.74 10.51
C ARG A 219 -4.40 -8.45 9.98
N VAL A 220 -4.04 -8.40 8.70
CA VAL A 220 -3.56 -7.17 8.05
C VAL A 220 -4.62 -6.09 8.09
N TRP A 221 -5.87 -6.42 7.72
CA TRP A 221 -6.93 -5.42 7.69
C TRP A 221 -7.21 -4.84 9.08
N LEU A 222 -7.34 -5.70 10.10
CA LEU A 222 -7.58 -5.30 11.49
C LEU A 222 -6.38 -4.56 12.11
N GLY A 223 -5.15 -4.99 11.81
CA GLY A 223 -3.93 -4.44 12.40
C GLY A 223 -3.40 -3.18 11.71
N ILE A 224 -3.71 -2.98 10.42
CA ILE A 224 -3.12 -1.92 9.60
C ILE A 224 -4.19 -0.98 9.03
N MET A 225 -5.26 -1.52 8.44
CA MET A 225 -6.23 -0.72 7.68
C MET A 225 -7.34 -0.14 8.57
N LEU A 226 -7.83 -0.91 9.54
CA LEU A 226 -8.84 -0.45 10.50
C LEU A 226 -8.36 0.77 11.32
N PRO A 227 -7.12 0.80 11.86
CA PRO A 227 -6.61 1.97 12.59
C PRO A 227 -6.58 3.28 11.79
N VAL A 228 -6.57 3.20 10.46
CA VAL A 228 -6.56 4.37 9.56
C VAL A 228 -7.84 4.52 8.75
N LEU A 229 -8.89 3.78 9.09
CA LEU A 229 -10.18 3.81 8.38
C LEU A 229 -10.81 5.21 8.40
N GLY A 230 -10.56 6.00 9.45
CA GLY A 230 -11.00 7.39 9.55
C GLY A 230 -10.13 8.41 8.78
N VAL A 231 -9.03 8.00 8.17
CA VAL A 231 -8.17 8.88 7.38
C VAL A 231 -8.72 8.98 5.96
N LYS A 232 -9.25 10.15 5.58
CA LYS A 232 -9.96 10.35 4.30
C LYS A 232 -9.18 9.84 3.08
N SER A 233 -7.87 10.10 3.01
CA SER A 233 -7.00 9.67 1.90
C SER A 233 -6.73 8.16 1.83
N LEU A 234 -7.04 7.39 2.89
CA LEU A 234 -6.75 5.95 2.99
C LEU A 234 -8.02 5.09 3.08
N SER A 235 -9.11 5.68 3.58
CA SER A 235 -10.40 5.01 3.84
C SER A 235 -10.95 4.23 2.64
N SER A 236 -10.89 4.82 1.44
CA SER A 236 -11.37 4.18 0.20
C SER A 236 -10.61 2.88 -0.10
N TYR A 237 -9.28 2.90 0.04
CA TYR A 237 -8.45 1.71 -0.16
C TYR A 237 -8.75 0.62 0.88
N ALA A 238 -8.87 1.01 2.16
CA ALA A 238 -9.15 0.08 3.25
C ALA A 238 -10.48 -0.69 3.05
N ILE A 239 -11.51 -0.01 2.57
CA ILE A 239 -12.83 -0.62 2.30
C ILE A 239 -12.80 -1.47 1.04
N ALA A 240 -12.19 -0.96 -0.05
CA ALA A 240 -12.04 -1.72 -1.29
C ALA A 240 -11.24 -3.02 -1.10
N TYR A 241 -10.22 -2.99 -0.23
CA TYR A 241 -9.46 -4.17 0.13
C TYR A 241 -10.33 -5.19 0.86
N LEU A 242 -11.11 -4.76 1.86
CA LEU A 242 -12.00 -5.65 2.61
C LEU A 242 -13.04 -6.29 1.70
N GLU A 243 -13.67 -5.50 0.83
CA GLU A 243 -14.62 -6.01 -0.16
C GLU A 243 -14.01 -7.10 -1.01
N ARG A 244 -12.81 -6.84 -1.56
CA ARG A 244 -12.10 -7.80 -2.40
C ARG A 244 -11.68 -9.06 -1.64
N LEU A 245 -11.17 -8.90 -0.41
CA LEU A 245 -10.79 -10.01 0.46
C LEU A 245 -11.98 -10.93 0.70
N LEU A 246 -13.12 -10.37 1.08
CA LEU A 246 -14.32 -11.14 1.32
C LEU A 246 -14.84 -11.78 0.03
N LEU A 247 -14.86 -11.06 -1.10
CA LEU A 247 -15.30 -11.60 -2.39
C LEU A 247 -14.47 -12.82 -2.82
N LEU A 248 -13.15 -12.76 -2.64
CA LEU A 248 -12.25 -13.84 -3.02
C LEU A 248 -12.40 -15.08 -2.13
N HIS A 249 -12.66 -14.88 -0.83
CA HIS A 249 -12.81 -15.96 0.14
C HIS A 249 -14.28 -16.22 0.46
N ALA A 250 -14.95 -17.04 -0.35
CA ALA A 250 -16.34 -17.45 -0.09
C ALA A 250 -16.49 -18.21 1.24
N ASN A 251 -15.52 -19.08 1.57
CA ASN A 251 -15.51 -19.82 2.83
C ASN A 251 -14.83 -19.00 3.94
N LEU A 252 -15.64 -18.48 4.85
CA LEU A 252 -15.20 -17.61 5.94
C LEU A 252 -14.62 -18.36 7.17
N THR A 253 -14.70 -19.69 7.21
CA THR A 253 -14.34 -20.48 8.39
C THR A 253 -12.90 -20.26 8.86
N LYS A 254 -11.96 -20.05 7.93
CA LYS A 254 -10.56 -19.73 8.26
C LYS A 254 -10.39 -18.39 8.97
N GLY A 255 -11.36 -17.49 8.85
CA GLY A 255 -11.34 -16.18 9.50
C GLY A 255 -11.98 -16.16 10.89
N PHE A 256 -12.60 -17.25 11.34
CA PHE A 256 -13.30 -17.30 12.62
C PHE A 256 -12.34 -17.12 13.80
N GLY A 257 -12.79 -16.35 14.81
CA GLY A 257 -12.02 -16.08 16.03
C GLY A 257 -10.89 -15.07 15.87
N ILE A 258 -10.64 -14.55 14.65
CA ILE A 258 -9.63 -13.49 14.43
C ILE A 258 -10.18 -12.11 14.82
N MET A 259 -11.48 -11.89 14.60
CA MET A 259 -12.15 -10.63 14.93
C MET A 259 -12.89 -10.77 16.26
N GLY A 260 -12.30 -10.27 17.34
CA GLY A 260 -12.93 -10.22 18.66
C GLY A 260 -13.84 -9.01 18.84
N PRO A 261 -14.43 -8.83 20.02
CA PRO A 261 -15.23 -7.64 20.34
C PRO A 261 -14.46 -6.32 20.14
N LYS A 262 -13.17 -6.30 20.52
CA LYS A 262 -12.32 -5.10 20.42
C LYS A 262 -12.20 -4.60 18.98
N GLU A 263 -12.18 -5.51 18.02
CA GLU A 263 -12.08 -5.23 16.60
C GLU A 263 -13.45 -5.01 15.96
N PHE A 264 -14.46 -5.77 16.37
CA PHE A 264 -15.79 -5.75 15.78
C PHE A 264 -16.57 -4.46 16.08
N PHE A 265 -16.52 -3.96 17.31
CA PHE A 265 -17.34 -2.80 17.70
C PHE A 265 -16.92 -1.47 17.06
N PRO A 266 -15.62 -1.17 16.85
CA PRO A 266 -15.21 -0.06 16.00
C PRO A 266 -15.83 -0.12 14.59
N LEU A 267 -15.99 -1.32 14.02
CA LEU A 267 -16.62 -1.50 12.69
C LEU A 267 -18.11 -1.20 12.72
N LEU A 268 -18.80 -1.66 13.76
CA LEU A 268 -20.19 -1.32 14.00
C LEU A 268 -20.34 0.21 14.09
N ASP A 269 -19.46 0.88 14.83
CA ASP A 269 -19.51 2.33 14.97
C ASP A 269 -19.25 3.04 13.62
N PHE A 270 -18.26 2.59 12.84
CA PHE A 270 -18.04 3.12 11.48
C PHE A 270 -19.19 2.83 10.51
N ALA A 271 -19.84 1.68 10.63
CA ALA A 271 -20.95 1.30 9.76
C ALA A 271 -22.22 2.08 10.07
N PHE A 272 -22.56 2.30 11.35
CA PHE A 272 -23.89 2.79 11.73
C PHE A 272 -23.89 4.17 12.38
N MET A 273 -22.84 4.57 13.12
CA MET A 273 -22.88 5.87 13.79
C MET A 273 -22.87 7.03 12.78
N PRO A 274 -23.75 8.02 12.95
CA PRO A 274 -23.78 9.19 12.08
C PRO A 274 -22.56 10.08 12.33
N LYS A 275 -22.20 10.89 11.33
CA LYS A 275 -21.11 11.90 11.43
C LYS A 275 -19.75 11.32 11.85
N ASN A 276 -19.48 10.06 11.52
CA ASN A 276 -18.14 9.51 11.65
C ASN A 276 -17.22 10.03 10.52
N ALA A 277 -15.97 9.58 10.51
CA ALA A 277 -14.96 10.08 9.58
C ALA A 277 -15.10 9.57 8.13
N LEU A 278 -15.98 8.59 7.87
CA LEU A 278 -16.22 8.06 6.53
C LEU A 278 -17.17 8.97 5.74
N SER A 279 -16.98 9.01 4.42
CA SER A 279 -18.01 9.59 3.54
C SER A 279 -19.27 8.71 3.57
N PRO A 280 -20.45 9.28 3.28
CA PRO A 280 -21.69 8.49 3.23
C PRO A 280 -21.62 7.28 2.28
N SER A 281 -20.94 7.43 1.13
CA SER A 281 -20.74 6.34 0.17
C SER A 281 -19.90 5.19 0.73
N LEU A 282 -18.78 5.50 1.40
CA LEU A 282 -17.89 4.52 2.01
C LEU A 282 -18.56 3.84 3.21
N GLN A 283 -19.30 4.61 4.01
CA GLN A 283 -20.10 4.06 5.11
C GLN A 283 -21.13 3.05 4.59
N GLU A 284 -21.82 3.37 3.50
CA GLU A 284 -22.78 2.46 2.87
C GLU A 284 -22.12 1.20 2.31
N GLN A 285 -20.93 1.31 1.69
CA GLN A 285 -20.15 0.14 1.28
C GLN A 285 -19.78 -0.74 2.48
N LEU A 286 -19.34 -0.16 3.59
CA LEU A 286 -19.02 -0.92 4.80
C LEU A 286 -20.26 -1.65 5.36
N ARG A 287 -21.44 -1.01 5.35
CA ARG A 287 -22.71 -1.66 5.75
C ARG A 287 -23.04 -2.88 4.89
N ARG A 288 -22.75 -2.86 3.59
CA ARG A 288 -22.96 -4.02 2.71
C ARG A 288 -22.03 -5.19 3.03
N LEU A 289 -20.81 -4.91 3.50
CA LEU A 289 -19.85 -5.94 3.92
C LEU A 289 -20.15 -6.49 5.31
N TYR A 290 -20.80 -5.69 6.15
CA TYR A 290 -21.03 -5.95 7.56
C TYR A 290 -21.69 -7.30 7.90
N PRO A 291 -22.69 -7.82 7.16
CA PRO A 291 -23.23 -9.17 7.41
C PRO A 291 -22.15 -10.26 7.40
N ARG A 292 -21.16 -10.17 6.50
CA ARG A 292 -20.04 -11.12 6.44
C ARG A 292 -19.06 -10.90 7.59
N LEU A 293 -18.87 -9.66 8.04
CA LEU A 293 -18.07 -9.34 9.23
C LEU A 293 -18.70 -9.91 10.50
N LYS A 294 -20.03 -9.89 10.64
CA LYS A 294 -20.74 -10.55 11.75
C LYS A 294 -20.46 -12.05 11.77
N VAL A 295 -20.57 -12.72 10.61
CA VAL A 295 -20.27 -14.16 10.50
C VAL A 295 -18.83 -14.46 10.92
N LEU A 296 -17.87 -13.61 10.54
CA LEU A 296 -16.47 -13.75 10.96
C LEU A 296 -16.26 -13.57 12.46
N ALA A 297 -16.95 -12.60 13.07
CA ALA A 297 -16.85 -12.31 14.49
C ALA A 297 -17.49 -13.40 15.36
N PHE A 298 -18.71 -13.84 15.02
CA PHE A 298 -19.44 -14.80 15.85
C PHE A 298 -19.02 -16.25 15.59
N GLY A 299 -18.49 -16.52 14.40
CA GLY A 299 -17.98 -17.84 14.00
C GLY A 299 -19.08 -18.89 13.83
N ALA A 300 -18.68 -20.16 13.85
CA ALA A 300 -19.55 -21.30 13.58
C ALA A 300 -20.59 -21.59 14.67
N LYS A 301 -20.37 -21.10 15.90
CA LYS A 301 -21.20 -21.37 17.08
C LYS A 301 -21.52 -20.08 17.85
N PRO A 302 -22.35 -19.18 17.27
CA PRO A 302 -22.69 -17.90 17.89
C PRO A 302 -23.19 -18.05 19.34
N GLU A 303 -23.98 -19.08 19.63
CA GLU A 303 -24.50 -19.38 20.97
C GLU A 303 -23.40 -19.49 22.04
N SER A 304 -22.19 -19.91 21.65
CA SER A 304 -21.05 -20.04 22.54
C SER A 304 -20.16 -18.80 22.60
N THR A 305 -20.30 -17.83 21.68
CA THR A 305 -19.41 -16.66 21.57
C THR A 305 -20.12 -15.34 21.87
N LEU A 306 -21.42 -15.23 21.61
CA LEU A 306 -22.18 -13.97 21.74
C LEU A 306 -22.16 -13.38 23.15
N HIS A 307 -22.04 -14.21 24.18
CA HIS A 307 -21.93 -13.76 25.57
C HIS A 307 -20.74 -12.81 25.79
N THR A 308 -19.66 -12.94 24.99
CA THR A 308 -18.50 -12.03 25.06
C THR A 308 -18.74 -10.68 24.38
N TYR A 309 -19.74 -10.59 23.49
CA TYR A 309 -20.11 -9.37 22.77
C TYR A 309 -21.25 -8.61 23.46
N LEU A 310 -22.07 -9.29 24.26
CA LEU A 310 -23.25 -8.74 24.92
C LEU A 310 -22.99 -7.45 25.71
N PRO A 311 -21.93 -7.33 26.56
CA PRO A 311 -21.69 -6.10 27.30
C PRO A 311 -21.50 -4.87 26.40
N SER A 312 -20.82 -5.06 25.27
CA SER A 312 -20.54 -4.00 24.30
C SER A 312 -21.73 -3.66 23.40
N PHE A 313 -22.67 -4.60 23.20
CA PHE A 313 -23.96 -4.30 22.59
C PHE A 313 -24.86 -3.50 23.53
N LEU A 314 -24.92 -3.88 24.82
CA LEU A 314 -25.70 -3.16 25.82
C LEU A 314 -25.23 -1.71 25.99
N SER A 315 -23.91 -1.46 25.94
CA SER A 315 -23.38 -0.09 25.99
C SER A 315 -23.82 0.79 24.81
N ARG A 316 -24.35 0.18 23.74
CA ARG A 316 -24.84 0.83 22.51
C ARG A 316 -26.36 0.80 22.39
N ALA A 317 -27.07 0.20 23.33
CA ALA A 317 -28.53 0.24 23.43
C ALA A 317 -29.03 1.52 24.12
N THR A 318 -28.42 2.67 23.81
CA THR A 318 -28.78 3.97 24.40
C THR A 318 -29.65 4.79 23.44
N PRO A 319 -30.46 5.76 23.92
CA PRO A 319 -31.30 6.59 23.07
C PRO A 319 -30.55 7.34 21.95
N HIS A 320 -29.25 7.60 22.16
CA HIS A 320 -28.39 8.36 21.26
C HIS A 320 -27.86 7.53 20.08
N CYS A 321 -27.97 6.20 20.14
CA CYS A 321 -27.56 5.32 19.05
C CYS A 321 -28.67 5.22 17.99
N PRO A 322 -28.32 5.04 16.70
CA PRO A 322 -29.29 4.80 15.63
C PRO A 322 -30.11 3.53 15.85
N ASP A 323 -31.36 3.52 15.40
CA ASP A 323 -32.25 2.37 15.60
C ASP A 323 -31.77 1.11 14.88
N ASP A 324 -31.16 1.25 13.70
CA ASP A 324 -30.57 0.11 12.97
C ASP A 324 -29.45 -0.56 13.80
N MET A 325 -28.63 0.23 14.48
CA MET A 325 -27.58 -0.25 15.37
C MET A 325 -28.15 -0.93 16.63
N LYS A 326 -29.29 -0.45 17.14
CA LYS A 326 -29.98 -1.08 18.29
C LYS A 326 -30.60 -2.42 17.93
N ARG A 327 -30.94 -2.65 16.66
CA ARG A 327 -31.51 -3.92 16.17
C ARG A 327 -30.47 -5.00 15.97
N GLU A 328 -29.20 -4.63 15.79
CA GLU A 328 -28.10 -5.57 15.53
C GLU A 328 -27.95 -6.74 16.51
N PRO A 329 -28.14 -6.59 17.84
CA PRO A 329 -28.12 -7.70 18.79
C PRO A 329 -29.23 -8.75 18.56
N PHE A 330 -30.27 -8.40 17.80
CA PHE A 330 -31.49 -9.18 17.64
C PHE A 330 -31.63 -9.81 16.24
N VAL A 331 -30.66 -9.59 15.34
CA VAL A 331 -30.65 -10.12 13.97
C VAL A 331 -29.59 -11.21 13.86
N TYR A 332 -30.05 -12.47 13.77
CA TYR A 332 -29.23 -13.66 13.54
C TYR A 332 -29.41 -14.19 12.13
#